data_AF-X1LXZ2-F1
#
_entry.id   AF-X1LXZ2-F1
#
_cell.length_a   1.000
_cell.length_b   1.000
_cell.length_c   1.000
_cell.angle_alpha   90.00
_cell.angle_beta   90.00
_cell.angle_gamma   90.00
#
_symmetry.space_group_name_H-M   'P 1'
#
loop_
_entity.id
_entity.type
_entity.pdbx_description
1 polymer ?
#
loop_
_entity_poly.entity_id
_entity_poly.type
_entity_poly.pdbx_seq_one_letter_code
_entity_poly.pdbx_strand_id
1 'polypeptide(L)'
;KGVKGVVMPFPGGIVRSGSKTSSKYKFLHASTNTAFCPTVKRQVESQLPEEVNCVLEIVIDGLDEGIVREAMKVGIKAACIRGIERISAGNYGGTLGQYQIYLHELFR
;
A
#
# COMPACT_ATOMS: atom_id res chain seq x y z
N LYS A 1 -9.90 13.02 2.07
CA LYS A 1 -11.33 13.45 2.13
C LYS A 1 -11.68 14.62 1.20
N GLY A 2 -10.72 15.25 0.50
CA GLY A 2 -10.99 16.38 -0.41
C GLY A 2 -11.20 16.02 -1.89
N VAL A 3 -10.99 14.76 -2.27
CA VAL A 3 -11.17 14.27 -3.65
C VAL A 3 -12.54 13.57 -3.75
N LYS A 4 -13.37 14.01 -4.71
CA LYS A 4 -14.69 13.42 -4.96
C LYS A 4 -14.54 12.14 -5.80
N GLY A 5 -15.47 11.19 -5.67
CA GLY A 5 -15.47 9.97 -6.50
C GLY A 5 -14.46 8.90 -6.08
N VAL A 6 -13.93 8.97 -4.85
CA VAL A 6 -13.09 7.93 -4.24
C VAL A 6 -13.57 7.54 -2.86
N VAL A 7 -13.25 6.31 -2.47
CA VAL A 7 -13.44 5.79 -1.12
C VAL A 7 -12.17 5.07 -0.65
N MET A 8 -11.95 5.05 0.67
CA MET A 8 -10.93 4.23 1.31
C MET A 8 -11.66 3.15 2.11
N PRO A 9 -11.84 1.93 1.57
CA PRO A 9 -12.88 1.01 2.04
C PRO A 9 -12.57 0.33 3.38
N PHE A 10 -11.32 0.42 3.85
CA PHE A 10 -10.91 -0.21 5.10
C PHE A 10 -11.38 0.58 6.34
N PRO A 11 -11.41 -0.03 7.54
CA PRO A 11 -11.79 0.65 8.77
C PRO A 11 -10.99 1.93 9.00
N GLY A 12 -11.68 3.08 9.00
CA GLY A 12 -11.04 4.41 9.11
C GLY A 12 -10.17 4.79 7.91
N GLY A 13 -10.25 4.06 6.79
CA GLY A 13 -9.45 4.23 5.58
C GLY A 13 -8.03 3.66 5.67
N ILE A 14 -7.72 2.85 6.69
CA ILE A 14 -6.35 2.41 6.98
C ILE A 14 -6.27 0.89 7.08
N VAL A 15 -5.32 0.31 6.36
CA VAL A 15 -4.98 -1.11 6.40
C VAL A 15 -3.79 -1.34 7.33
N ARG A 16 -3.92 -2.30 8.25
CA ARG A 16 -2.84 -2.71 9.18
C ARG A 16 -2.31 -4.12 8.92
N SER A 17 -3.05 -4.93 8.17
CA SER A 17 -2.73 -6.35 7.99
C SER A 17 -1.75 -6.60 6.83
N GLY A 18 -1.98 -5.96 5.68
CA GLY A 18 -1.23 -6.17 4.43
C GLY A 18 -1.30 -7.61 3.93
N SER A 19 -1.75 -7.83 2.69
CA SER A 19 -1.89 -9.19 2.13
C SER A 19 -1.00 -9.45 0.93
N LYS A 20 -0.67 -10.73 0.72
CA LYS A 20 -0.13 -11.27 -0.53
C LYS A 20 -1.03 -12.41 -1.03
N THR A 21 -1.01 -12.66 -2.34
CA THR A 21 -1.81 -13.72 -2.98
C THR A 21 -1.25 -15.13 -2.81
N SER A 22 -0.07 -15.27 -2.20
CA SER A 22 0.53 -16.56 -1.87
C SER A 22 0.34 -16.91 -0.41
N SER A 23 0.42 -18.20 -0.07
CA SER A 23 0.34 -18.68 1.30
C SER A 23 1.18 -19.94 1.50
N LYS A 24 1.76 -20.10 2.70
CA LYS A 24 2.36 -21.37 3.14
C LYS A 24 1.29 -22.46 3.32
N TYR A 25 0.08 -22.07 3.68
CA TYR A 25 -1.05 -22.97 3.88
C TYR A 25 -1.93 -23.03 2.63
N LYS A 26 -2.07 -24.23 2.05
CA LYS A 26 -2.75 -24.46 0.76
C LYS A 26 -4.23 -24.01 0.73
N PHE A 27 -4.90 -23.97 1.88
CA PHE A 27 -6.31 -23.60 1.99
C PHE A 27 -6.55 -22.08 2.08
N LEU A 28 -5.50 -21.26 2.14
CA LEU A 28 -5.62 -19.81 2.22
C LEU A 28 -5.29 -19.16 0.86
N HIS A 29 -6.26 -18.44 0.31
CA HIS A 29 -6.11 -17.67 -0.94
C HIS A 29 -5.32 -16.36 -0.75
N ALA A 30 -5.28 -15.84 0.47
CA ALA A 30 -4.47 -14.68 0.84
C ALA A 30 -3.83 -14.94 2.20
N SER A 31 -2.61 -14.44 2.38
CA SER A 31 -1.91 -14.47 3.66
C SER A 31 -1.21 -13.15 3.94
N THR A 32 -0.68 -12.97 5.14
CA THR A 32 0.04 -11.75 5.50
C THR A 32 1.26 -11.53 4.61
N ASN A 33 1.51 -10.28 4.22
CA ASN A 33 2.69 -9.91 3.48
C ASN A 33 3.90 -9.80 4.42
N THR A 34 4.48 -10.95 4.77
CA THR A 34 5.60 -11.08 5.72
C THR A 34 6.79 -10.18 5.42
N ALA A 35 7.04 -9.84 4.15
CA ALA A 35 8.15 -8.96 3.77
C ALA A 35 8.00 -7.54 4.36
N PHE A 36 6.77 -7.13 4.68
CA PHE A 36 6.41 -5.82 5.25
C PHE A 36 5.95 -5.92 6.72
N CYS A 37 6.23 -7.03 7.42
CA CYS A 37 5.92 -7.18 8.84
C CYS A 37 7.12 -6.78 9.71
N PRO A 38 7.08 -5.64 10.44
CA PRO A 38 8.24 -5.16 11.21
C PRO A 38 8.70 -6.11 12.31
N THR A 39 7.77 -6.83 12.93
CA THR A 39 8.04 -7.73 14.08
C THR A 39 8.83 -8.98 13.71
N VAL A 40 8.83 -9.38 12.44
CA VAL A 40 9.53 -10.59 11.97
C VAL A 40 10.62 -10.26 10.94
N LYS A 41 10.99 -8.99 10.77
CA LYS A 41 11.91 -8.52 9.72
C LYS A 41 13.28 -9.23 9.72
N ARG A 42 13.73 -9.73 10.88
CA ARG A 42 15.00 -10.47 11.04
C ARG A 42 14.89 -11.97 10.71
N GLN A 43 13.68 -12.47 10.46
CA GLN A 43 13.41 -13.89 10.22
C GLN A 43 13.00 -14.18 8.78
N VAL A 44 12.82 -13.14 7.96
CA VAL A 44 12.31 -13.23 6.59
C VAL A 44 13.14 -12.32 5.68
N GLU A 45 13.02 -12.52 4.36
CA GLU A 45 13.50 -11.55 3.38
C GLU A 45 12.61 -10.29 3.44
N SER A 46 12.95 -9.37 4.33
CA SER A 46 12.18 -8.15 4.55
C SER A 46 12.49 -7.11 3.49
N GLN A 47 11.48 -6.35 3.10
CA GLN A 47 11.65 -5.15 2.27
C GLN A 47 11.70 -3.86 3.10
N LEU A 48 11.71 -3.97 4.43
CA LEU A 48 11.71 -2.82 5.34
C LEU A 48 13.16 -2.40 5.69
N PRO A 49 13.44 -1.08 5.73
CA PRO A 49 14.63 -0.56 6.40
C PRO A 49 14.67 -0.94 7.89
N GLU A 50 15.86 -0.95 8.48
CA GLU A 50 16.06 -1.40 9.86
C GLU A 50 15.39 -0.46 10.88
N GLU A 51 15.25 0.82 10.57
CA GLU A 51 14.61 1.84 11.39
C GLU A 51 13.07 1.78 11.37
N VAL A 52 12.48 1.10 10.38
CA VAL A 52 11.01 1.03 10.22
C VAL A 52 10.40 0.02 11.21
N ASN A 53 9.49 0.51 12.04
CA ASN A 53 8.81 -0.26 13.08
C ASN A 53 7.29 -0.38 12.87
N CYS A 54 6.73 0.30 11.87
CA CYS A 54 5.31 0.29 11.55
C CYS A 54 5.12 0.45 10.04
N VAL A 55 4.15 -0.26 9.48
CA VAL A 55 3.70 -0.08 8.10
C VAL A 55 2.19 0.05 8.11
N LEU A 56 1.68 1.04 7.38
CA LEU A 56 0.26 1.23 7.13
C LEU A 56 0.06 1.30 5.62
N GLU A 57 -1.04 0.74 5.16
CA GLU A 57 -1.46 0.80 3.76
C GLU A 57 -2.76 1.59 3.65
N ILE A 58 -2.91 2.33 2.56
CA ILE A 58 -4.14 3.04 2.20
C ILE A 58 -4.59 2.48 0.86
N VAL A 59 -5.73 1.80 0.86
CA VAL A 59 -6.39 1.31 -0.36
C VAL A 59 -7.41 2.34 -0.80
N ILE A 60 -7.43 2.64 -2.10
CA ILE A 60 -8.26 3.66 -2.71
C ILE A 60 -9.02 3.03 -3.87
N ASP A 61 -10.36 3.03 -3.78
CA ASP A 61 -11.23 2.71 -4.90
C ASP A 61 -11.79 4.01 -5.48
N GLY A 62 -11.87 4.13 -6.80
CA GLY A 62 -12.35 5.34 -7.47
C GLY A 62 -13.15 5.03 -8.73
N LEU A 63 -13.93 6.02 -9.17
CA LEU A 63 -14.78 5.90 -10.36
C LEU A 63 -14.00 5.88 -11.68
N ASP A 64 -12.80 6.47 -11.69
CA ASP A 64 -11.85 6.39 -12.79
C ASP A 64 -10.39 6.50 -12.31
N GLU A 65 -9.45 6.15 -13.17
CA GLU A 65 -8.02 6.15 -12.88
C GLU A 65 -7.48 7.55 -12.53
N GLY A 66 -7.97 8.60 -13.20
CA GLY A 66 -7.52 9.97 -12.97
C GLY A 66 -7.85 10.43 -11.55
N ILE A 67 -9.06 10.11 -11.07
CA ILE A 67 -9.45 10.42 -9.69
C ILE A 67 -8.61 9.62 -8.69
N VAL A 68 -8.33 8.33 -8.94
CA VAL A 68 -7.45 7.53 -8.08
C VAL A 68 -6.04 8.13 -8.02
N ARG A 69 -5.47 8.53 -9.16
CA ARG A 69 -4.16 9.20 -9.24
C ARG A 69 -4.13 10.48 -8.42
N GLU A 70 -5.17 11.32 -8.52
CA GLU A 70 -5.26 12.55 -7.73
C GLU A 70 -5.38 12.26 -6.22
N ALA A 71 -6.19 11.27 -5.84
CA ALA A 71 -6.32 10.84 -4.45
C ALA A 71 -4.99 10.31 -3.88
N MET A 72 -4.24 9.51 -4.65
CA MET A 72 -2.90 9.06 -4.28
C MET A 72 -1.94 10.25 -4.12
N LYS A 73 -1.91 11.18 -5.08
CA LYS A 73 -1.04 12.37 -5.04
C LYS A 73 -1.27 13.21 -3.80
N VAL A 74 -2.53 13.56 -3.51
CA VAL A 74 -2.90 14.38 -2.34
C VAL A 74 -2.63 13.61 -1.04
N GLY A 75 -2.96 12.33 -1.00
CA GLY A 75 -2.73 11.47 0.16
C GLY A 75 -1.25 11.36 0.51
N ILE A 76 -0.39 11.11 -0.48
CA ILE A 76 1.06 11.01 -0.31
C ILE A 76 1.63 12.34 0.19
N LYS A 77 1.27 13.47 -0.43
CA LYS A 77 1.72 14.80 0.05
C LYS A 77 1.35 15.04 1.51
N ALA A 78 0.13 14.66 1.91
CA ALA A 78 -0.32 14.80 3.29
C ALA A 78 0.39 13.84 4.26
N ALA A 79 0.80 12.66 3.78
CA ALA A 79 1.50 11.66 4.57
C ALA A 79 2.98 11.99 4.79
N CYS A 80 3.60 12.87 3.99
CA CYS A 80 5.01 13.26 4.12
C CYS A 80 5.26 14.18 5.34
N ILE A 81 5.07 13.64 6.55
CA ILE A 81 5.30 14.28 7.84
C ILE A 81 6.54 13.69 8.53
N ARG A 82 7.02 14.36 9.58
CA ARG A 82 8.16 13.87 10.38
C ARG A 82 7.88 12.47 10.94
N GLY A 83 8.84 11.56 10.76
CA GLY A 83 8.75 10.16 11.20
C GLY A 83 8.20 9.19 10.16
N ILE A 84 7.83 9.68 8.97
CA ILE A 84 7.54 8.83 7.81
C ILE A 84 8.81 8.67 6.98
N GLU A 85 9.33 7.44 6.98
CA GLU A 85 10.64 7.15 6.41
C GLU A 85 10.60 6.84 4.92
N ARG A 86 9.50 6.24 4.46
CA ARG A 86 9.36 5.88 3.05
C ARG A 86 7.90 5.78 2.65
N ILE A 87 7.61 6.28 1.44
CA ILE A 87 6.37 5.99 0.72
C ILE A 87 6.67 4.95 -0.36
N SER A 88 5.82 3.94 -0.46
CA SER A 88 5.89 2.91 -1.50
C SER A 88 4.47 2.50 -1.91
N ALA A 89 4.34 1.57 -2.86
CA ALA A 89 3.07 1.04 -3.32
C ALA A 89 3.14 -0.49 -3.48
N GLY A 90 2.07 -1.16 -3.06
CA GLY A 90 1.89 -2.60 -3.31
C GLY A 90 1.58 -2.85 -4.79
N ASN A 91 2.12 -3.94 -5.32
CA ASN A 91 1.82 -4.42 -6.67
C ASN A 91 1.96 -5.94 -6.73
N TYR A 92 1.47 -6.53 -7.82
CA TYR A 92 1.50 -7.99 -8.06
C TYR A 92 2.35 -8.33 -9.29
N GLY A 93 3.45 -7.60 -9.50
CA GLY A 93 4.38 -7.84 -10.62
C GLY A 93 3.81 -7.51 -12.00
N GLY A 94 2.73 -6.72 -12.07
CA GLY A 94 2.11 -6.29 -13.32
C GLY A 94 1.27 -7.36 -14.04
N THR A 95 1.07 -8.54 -13.44
CA THR A 95 0.39 -9.68 -14.08
C THR A 95 -1.08 -9.84 -13.68
N LEU A 96 -1.53 -9.13 -12.63
CA LEU A 96 -2.87 -9.29 -12.06
C LEU A 96 -3.81 -8.12 -12.35
N GLY A 97 -3.33 -6.89 -12.16
CA GLY A 97 -4.14 -5.68 -12.30
C GLY A 97 -4.06 -5.10 -13.71
N GLN A 98 -5.19 -4.56 -14.20
CA GLN A 98 -5.25 -3.85 -15.48
C GLN A 98 -4.55 -2.49 -15.42
N TYR A 99 -4.57 -1.84 -14.26
CA TYR A 99 -4.04 -0.50 -14.04
C TYR A 99 -2.70 -0.55 -13.30
N GLN A 100 -1.77 0.30 -13.73
CA GLN A 100 -0.47 0.49 -13.09
C GLN A 100 -0.22 1.97 -12.88
N ILE A 101 -0.20 2.41 -11.63
CA ILE A 101 0.01 3.81 -11.26
C ILE A 101 1.42 3.96 -10.70
N TYR A 102 2.33 4.51 -11.50
CA TYR A 102 3.71 4.76 -11.08
C TYR A 102 3.80 6.01 -10.21
N LEU A 103 4.28 5.85 -8.97
CA LEU A 103 4.32 6.95 -7.99
C LEU A 103 5.08 8.19 -8.49
N HIS A 104 6.19 8.00 -9.20
CA HIS A 104 6.97 9.11 -9.73
C HIS A 104 6.21 9.94 -10.77
N GLU A 105 5.29 9.34 -11.53
CA GLU A 105 4.48 10.07 -12.53
C GLU A 105 3.45 10.99 -11.88
N LEU A 106 3.04 10.71 -10.64
CA LEU A 106 2.11 11.57 -9.90
C LEU A 106 2.69 12.96 -9.59
N PHE A 107 4.02 13.08 -9.63
CA PHE A 107 4.76 14.29 -9.24
C PHE A 107 5.62 14.88 -10.36
N ARG A 108 5.46 14.37 -11.59
CA ARG A 108 5.97 15.06 -12.77
C ARG A 108 5.15 16.31 -13.08
#